data_AF-A0A2S1JV48-F1
#
_entry.id   AF-A0A2S1JV48-F1
#
_cell.length_a   1.000
_cell.length_b   1.000
_cell.length_c   1.000
_cell.angle_alpha   90.00
_cell.angle_beta   90.00
_cell.angle_gamma   90.00
#
_symmetry.space_group_name_H-M   'P 1'
#
loop_
_entity.id
_entity.type
_entity.pdbx_description
1 polymer ?
#
loop_
_entity_poly.entity_id
_entity_poly.type
_entity_poly.pdbx_seq_one_letter_code
_entity_poly.pdbx_strand_id
1 'polypeptide(L)'
;MNQELEEQEFEKYCLAEEAIKDILYMYYVCVDYRCLFSDFGTEDGKFDPFSYVDCTAESIGGEGLDINLLHEGAAIKMACYILQAWDQGGYPEVKTDMILNIQECLRQGRLDHLPQLREFIELALKSGIKAEEKSPEIYKEYVAGYFRRLIGKNT
;
A
#
# COMPACT_ATOMS: atom_id res chain seq x y z
N MET A 1 1.71 -22.67 27.79
CA MET A 1 2.73 -22.32 26.78
C MET A 1 2.21 -22.46 25.35
N ASN A 2 1.34 -23.43 25.01
CA ASN A 2 0.70 -23.47 23.67
C ASN A 2 -0.42 -22.44 23.44
N GLN A 3 -1.28 -22.22 24.44
CA GLN A 3 -2.49 -21.42 24.24
C GLN A 3 -2.22 -19.92 23.98
N GLU A 4 -1.25 -19.33 24.68
CA GLU A 4 -0.89 -17.92 24.48
C GLU A 4 -0.25 -17.65 23.11
N LEU A 5 0.46 -18.63 22.55
CA LEU A 5 1.05 -18.52 21.21
C LEU A 5 -0.03 -18.60 20.14
N GLU A 6 -0.96 -19.56 20.28
CA GLU A 6 -2.11 -19.72 19.39
C GLU A 6 -3.00 -18.46 19.40
N GLU A 7 -3.22 -17.85 20.57
CA GLU A 7 -3.97 -16.59 20.70
C GLU A 7 -3.26 -15.42 20.00
N GLN A 8 -1.93 -15.30 20.11
CA GLN A 8 -1.16 -14.26 19.41
C GLN A 8 -1.14 -14.45 17.90
N GLU A 9 -1.03 -15.68 17.41
CA GLU A 9 -1.10 -15.98 15.98
C GLU A 9 -2.48 -15.63 15.42
N PHE A 10 -3.54 -16.00 16.14
CA PHE A 10 -4.90 -15.65 15.74
C PHE A 10 -5.14 -14.13 15.73
N GLU A 11 -4.60 -13.38 16.70
CA GLU A 11 -4.70 -11.92 16.72
C GLU A 11 -4.02 -11.29 15.50
N LYS A 12 -2.82 -11.74 15.14
CA LYS A 12 -2.11 -11.27 13.93
C LYS A 12 -2.91 -11.55 12.66
N TYR A 13 -3.52 -12.73 12.59
CA TYR A 13 -4.38 -13.12 11.47
C TYR A 13 -5.58 -12.16 11.34
N CYS A 14 -6.27 -11.88 12.46
CA CYS A 14 -7.38 -10.92 12.47
C CYS A 14 -6.94 -9.52 12.03
N LEU A 15 -5.79 -9.03 12.49
CA LEU A 15 -5.27 -7.72 12.09
C LEU A 15 -4.94 -7.66 10.59
N ALA A 16 -4.37 -8.73 10.03
CA ALA A 16 -4.10 -8.80 8.61
C ALA A 16 -5.39 -8.91 7.77
N GLU A 17 -6.41 -9.61 8.26
CA GLU A 17 -7.74 -9.64 7.63
C GLU A 17 -8.38 -8.23 7.61
N GLU A 18 -8.29 -7.49 8.72
CA GLU A 18 -8.75 -6.09 8.77
C GLU A 18 -7.95 -5.19 7.82
N ALA A 19 -6.64 -5.40 7.70
CA ALA A 19 -5.82 -4.68 6.73
C ALA A 19 -6.25 -4.95 5.28
N ILE A 20 -6.62 -6.18 4.95
CA ILE A 20 -7.20 -6.51 3.63
C ILE A 20 -8.51 -5.72 3.41
N LYS A 21 -9.40 -5.66 4.40
CA LYS A 21 -10.66 -4.89 4.28
C LYS A 21 -10.38 -3.41 4.04
N ASP A 22 -9.42 -2.84 4.77
CA ASP A 22 -8.99 -1.45 4.59
C ASP A 22 -8.38 -1.19 3.20
N ILE A 23 -7.53 -2.10 2.70
CA ILE A 23 -6.94 -2.02 1.35
C ILE A 23 -8.04 -2.05 0.29
N LEU A 24 -9.02 -2.95 0.43
CA LEU A 24 -10.14 -3.04 -0.50
C LEU A 24 -11.00 -1.77 -0.51
N TYR A 25 -11.20 -1.16 0.67
CA TYR A 25 -11.88 0.13 0.78
C TYR A 25 -11.07 1.24 0.10
N MET A 26 -9.77 1.33 0.36
CA MET A 26 -8.87 2.30 -0.31
C MET A 26 -8.88 2.10 -1.84
N TYR A 27 -8.88 0.86 -2.31
CA TYR A 27 -8.96 0.54 -3.75
C TYR A 27 -10.31 0.94 -4.35
N TYR A 28 -11.41 0.74 -3.63
CA TYR A 28 -12.72 1.22 -4.04
C TYR A 28 -12.74 2.75 -4.21
N VAL A 29 -12.13 3.49 -3.28
CA VAL A 29 -12.01 4.95 -3.37
C VAL A 29 -11.19 5.37 -4.59
N CYS A 30 -10.03 4.74 -4.83
CA CYS A 30 -9.24 4.96 -6.04
C CYS A 30 -10.06 4.72 -7.32
N VAL A 31 -10.96 3.71 -7.32
CA VAL A 31 -11.84 3.45 -8.47
C VAL A 31 -12.87 4.56 -8.67
N ASP A 32 -13.43 5.10 -7.59
CA ASP A 32 -14.39 6.20 -7.65
C ASP A 32 -13.74 7.46 -8.25
N TYR A 33 -12.54 7.80 -7.81
CA TYR A 33 -11.75 8.91 -8.36
C TYR A 33 -11.10 8.60 -9.72
N ARG A 34 -11.00 7.33 -10.11
CA ARG A 34 -10.35 6.82 -11.33
C ARG A 34 -8.85 7.12 -11.41
N CYS A 35 -8.19 7.33 -10.27
CA CYS A 35 -6.76 7.55 -10.15
C CYS A 35 -6.26 7.15 -8.76
N LEU A 36 -4.93 7.15 -8.56
CA LEU A 36 -4.42 7.26 -7.20
C LEU A 36 -4.80 8.65 -6.69
N PHE A 37 -5.28 8.72 -5.44
CA PHE A 37 -5.70 9.97 -4.84
C PHE A 37 -4.63 10.53 -3.92
N SER A 38 -4.71 11.83 -3.67
CA SER A 38 -3.81 12.61 -2.81
C SER A 38 -4.54 13.17 -1.58
N ASP A 39 -5.83 12.87 -1.40
CA ASP A 39 -6.62 13.34 -0.26
C ASP A 39 -6.90 12.20 0.75
N PHE A 40 -5.95 11.96 1.66
CA PHE A 40 -6.10 10.99 2.75
C PHE A 40 -6.76 11.68 3.94
N GLY A 41 -8.08 11.85 3.89
CA GLY A 41 -8.87 12.31 5.03
C GLY A 41 -9.30 11.15 5.92
N THR A 42 -10.11 10.24 5.38
CA THR A 42 -10.59 9.02 6.07
C THR A 42 -10.69 7.81 5.14
N GLU A 43 -10.13 7.93 3.94
CA GLU A 43 -10.46 7.10 2.77
C GLU A 43 -9.42 6.00 2.49
N ASP A 44 -8.46 5.82 3.41
CA ASP A 44 -7.29 4.95 3.27
C ASP A 44 -7.20 3.79 4.28
N GLY A 45 -8.25 3.65 5.10
CA GLY A 45 -8.28 2.68 6.20
C GLY A 45 -7.25 2.98 7.30
N LYS A 46 -7.18 2.10 8.30
CA LYS A 46 -6.36 2.28 9.51
C LYS A 46 -5.11 1.42 9.54
N PHE A 47 -4.94 0.51 8.58
CA PHE A 47 -3.77 -0.35 8.51
C PHE A 47 -2.46 0.43 8.35
N ASP A 48 -1.41 -0.08 8.99
CA ASP A 48 -0.04 0.42 8.88
C ASP A 48 0.64 -0.24 7.66
N PRO A 49 0.96 0.52 6.59
CA PRO A 49 1.59 -0.07 5.41
C PRO A 49 2.98 -0.65 5.71
N PHE A 50 3.70 -0.15 6.71
CA PHE A 50 5.02 -0.65 7.05
C PHE A 50 5.00 -2.03 7.69
N SER A 51 3.86 -2.46 8.25
CA SER A 51 3.71 -3.81 8.81
C SER A 51 3.48 -4.86 7.72
N TYR A 52 2.99 -4.46 6.54
CA TYR A 52 2.50 -5.38 5.52
C TYR A 52 3.26 -5.34 4.20
N VAL A 53 4.12 -4.33 3.96
CA VAL A 53 4.79 -4.18 2.65
C VAL A 53 5.63 -5.39 2.22
N ASP A 54 6.20 -6.15 3.16
CA ASP A 54 7.04 -7.33 2.92
C ASP A 54 6.75 -8.47 3.91
N CYS A 55 5.52 -8.53 4.43
CA CYS A 55 5.13 -9.54 5.42
C CYS A 55 5.12 -10.98 4.83
N THR A 56 5.35 -11.98 5.66
CA THR A 56 5.17 -13.41 5.31
C THR A 56 3.91 -13.97 5.96
N ALA A 57 3.43 -15.12 5.48
CA ALA A 57 2.30 -15.85 6.09
C ALA A 57 2.53 -16.09 7.59
N GLU A 58 3.73 -16.50 7.98
CA GLU A 58 4.09 -16.74 9.39
C GLU A 58 4.04 -15.43 10.20
N SER A 59 4.48 -14.32 9.62
CA SER A 59 4.47 -13.02 10.31
C SER A 59 3.07 -12.50 10.61
N ILE A 60 2.07 -12.95 9.84
CA ILE A 60 0.67 -12.54 9.98
C ILE A 60 -0.24 -13.62 10.59
N GLY A 61 0.33 -14.67 11.20
CA GLY A 61 -0.46 -15.67 11.92
C GLY A 61 -0.97 -16.84 11.08
N GLY A 62 -0.42 -17.07 9.88
CA GLY A 62 -0.62 -18.30 9.12
C GLY A 62 -0.97 -18.10 7.65
N GLU A 63 -1.34 -19.21 7.00
CA GLU A 63 -1.75 -19.24 5.60
C GLU A 63 -3.22 -18.81 5.41
N GLY A 64 -3.61 -18.55 4.15
CA GLY A 64 -5.01 -18.32 3.77
C GLY A 64 -5.40 -16.86 3.53
N LEU A 65 -4.51 -15.91 3.80
CA LEU A 65 -4.68 -14.50 3.44
C LEU A 65 -3.92 -14.16 2.15
N ASP A 66 -4.42 -13.17 1.42
CA ASP A 66 -3.79 -12.70 0.17
C ASP A 66 -2.60 -11.79 0.48
N ILE A 67 -1.41 -12.41 0.60
CA ILE A 67 -0.15 -11.72 0.87
C ILE A 67 0.18 -10.69 -0.20
N ASN A 68 -0.10 -11.00 -1.48
CA ASN A 68 0.19 -10.07 -2.57
C ASN A 68 -0.68 -8.82 -2.46
N LEU A 69 -1.96 -8.96 -2.09
CA LEU A 69 -2.81 -7.80 -1.84
C LEU A 69 -2.31 -6.94 -0.68
N LEU A 70 -1.82 -7.56 0.40
CA LEU A 70 -1.20 -6.85 1.53
C LEU A 70 0.04 -6.05 1.10
N HIS A 71 0.92 -6.68 0.34
CA HIS A 71 2.16 -6.08 -0.20
C HIS A 71 1.85 -4.91 -1.13
N GLU A 72 1.04 -5.16 -2.16
CA GLU A 72 0.65 -4.16 -3.16
C GLU A 72 -0.15 -3.02 -2.54
N GLY A 73 -1.12 -3.33 -1.66
CA GLY A 73 -1.94 -2.34 -0.98
C GLY A 73 -1.12 -1.43 -0.07
N ALA A 74 -0.17 -1.98 0.68
CA ALA A 74 0.77 -1.20 1.48
C ALA A 74 1.61 -0.24 0.63
N ALA A 75 2.17 -0.73 -0.49
CA ALA A 75 2.96 0.08 -1.39
C ALA A 75 2.13 1.19 -2.08
N ILE A 76 0.87 0.89 -2.46
CA ILE A 76 -0.06 1.90 -2.97
C ILE A 76 -0.33 2.97 -1.92
N LYS A 77 -0.61 2.60 -0.67
CA LYS A 77 -0.83 3.56 0.43
C LYS A 77 0.39 4.47 0.63
N MET A 78 1.61 3.92 0.61
CA MET A 78 2.85 4.71 0.66
C MET A 78 2.94 5.70 -0.52
N ALA A 79 2.66 5.25 -1.74
CA ALA A 79 2.72 6.10 -2.92
C ALA A 79 1.73 7.26 -2.84
N CYS A 80 0.51 6.98 -2.40
CA CYS A 80 -0.51 8.00 -2.25
C CYS A 80 -0.22 8.99 -1.11
N TYR A 81 0.41 8.57 0.00
CA TYR A 81 0.92 9.51 1.02
C TYR A 81 1.96 10.49 0.46
N ILE A 82 2.80 10.04 -0.48
CA ILE A 82 3.76 10.94 -1.13
C ILE A 82 3.02 11.97 -1.99
N LEU A 83 2.03 11.55 -2.77
CA LEU A 83 1.21 12.45 -3.59
C LEU A 83 0.48 13.50 -2.73
N GLN A 84 -0.10 13.08 -1.61
CA GLN A 84 -0.69 13.99 -0.63
C GLN A 84 0.30 15.02 -0.11
N ALA A 85 1.53 14.61 0.20
CA ALA A 85 2.55 15.51 0.71
C ALA A 85 2.94 16.60 -0.31
N TRP A 86 2.94 16.26 -1.60
CA TRP A 86 3.10 17.23 -2.69
C TRP A 86 1.92 18.19 -2.77
N ASP A 87 0.69 17.68 -2.76
CA ASP A 87 -0.53 18.49 -2.92
C ASP A 87 -0.78 19.45 -1.77
N GLN A 88 -0.38 19.06 -0.55
CA GLN A 88 -0.45 19.94 0.62
C GLN A 88 0.64 21.04 0.61
N GLY A 89 1.54 21.03 -0.38
CA GLY A 89 2.55 22.08 -0.60
C GLY A 89 3.69 22.10 0.40
N GLY A 90 3.83 21.06 1.22
CA GLY A 90 4.89 20.96 2.24
C GLY A 90 6.15 20.25 1.74
N TYR A 91 6.04 19.37 0.75
CA TYR A 91 7.15 18.55 0.25
C TYR A 91 7.73 19.17 -1.05
N PRO A 92 9.06 19.16 -1.28
CA PRO A 92 10.10 18.40 -0.57
C PRO A 92 10.76 19.08 0.64
N GLU A 93 10.44 20.33 0.95
CA GLU A 93 11.09 21.11 2.00
C GLU A 93 10.79 20.60 3.41
N VAL A 94 9.57 20.10 3.63
CA VAL A 94 9.10 19.50 4.88
C VAL A 94 8.91 18.00 4.67
N LYS A 95 9.66 17.20 5.44
CA LYS A 95 9.54 15.75 5.46
C LYS A 95 8.81 15.32 6.73
N THR A 96 7.63 14.73 6.56
CA THR A 96 6.89 14.08 7.65
C THR A 96 7.57 12.76 8.02
N ASP A 97 7.29 12.25 9.23
CA ASP A 97 7.77 10.93 9.66
C ASP A 97 7.36 9.83 8.68
N MET A 98 6.16 9.93 8.11
CA MET A 98 5.68 9.02 7.06
C MET A 98 6.61 9.00 5.85
N ILE A 99 7.01 10.16 5.32
CA ILE A 99 7.95 10.25 4.19
C ILE A 99 9.33 9.69 4.55
N LEU A 100 9.82 9.97 5.76
CA LEU A 100 11.10 9.44 6.23
C LEU A 100 11.06 7.90 6.34
N ASN A 101 9.97 7.34 6.85
CA ASN A 101 9.78 5.90 6.95
C ASN A 101 9.67 5.23 5.57
N ILE A 102 9.03 5.88 4.59
CA ILE A 102 8.99 5.38 3.20
C ILE A 102 10.39 5.39 2.58
N GLN A 103 11.17 6.46 2.77
CA GLN A 103 12.56 6.54 2.31
C GLN A 103 13.42 5.44 2.94
N GLU A 104 13.22 5.15 4.23
CA GLU A 104 13.91 4.08 4.93
C GLU A 104 13.51 2.70 4.41
N CYS A 105 12.22 2.45 4.14
CA CYS A 105 11.77 1.19 3.54
C CYS A 105 12.41 0.93 2.17
N LEU A 106 12.52 1.95 1.32
CA LEU A 106 13.24 1.86 0.05
C LEU A 106 14.73 1.55 0.24
N ARG A 107 15.37 2.18 1.22
CA ARG A 107 16.80 1.97 1.53
C ARG A 107 17.07 0.55 2.04
N GLN A 108 16.14 -0.01 2.79
CA GLN A 108 16.22 -1.37 3.33
C GLN A 108 15.88 -2.46 2.31
N GLY A 109 15.44 -2.10 1.10
CA GLY A 109 15.06 -3.08 0.06
C GLY A 109 13.72 -3.75 0.29
N ARG A 110 12.87 -3.21 1.18
CA ARG A 110 11.59 -3.83 1.54
C ARG A 110 10.62 -3.91 0.36
N LEU A 111 10.77 -3.04 -0.63
CA LEU A 111 9.98 -3.01 -1.85
C LEU A 111 10.62 -3.76 -3.03
N ASP A 112 11.75 -4.45 -2.85
CA ASP A 112 12.49 -5.08 -3.95
C ASP A 112 11.71 -6.19 -4.67
N HIS A 113 10.75 -6.80 -3.98
CA HIS A 113 9.84 -7.80 -4.53
C HIS A 113 8.68 -7.18 -5.35
N LEU A 114 8.51 -5.84 -5.32
CA LEU A 114 7.51 -5.07 -6.08
C LEU A 114 8.20 -4.02 -6.98
N PRO A 115 8.99 -4.42 -7.99
CA PRO A 115 9.89 -3.51 -8.70
C PRO A 115 9.18 -2.31 -9.35
N GLN A 116 8.01 -2.49 -9.96
CA GLN A 116 7.28 -1.39 -10.60
C GLN A 116 6.73 -0.39 -9.58
N LEU A 117 6.23 -0.85 -8.42
CA LEU A 117 5.77 0.03 -7.34
C LEU A 117 6.96 0.72 -6.66
N ARG A 118 8.08 0.01 -6.47
CA ARG A 118 9.34 0.59 -5.99
C ARG A 118 9.77 1.77 -6.87
N GLU A 119 9.85 1.54 -8.17
CA GLU A 119 10.22 2.57 -9.16
C GLU A 119 9.25 3.77 -9.10
N PHE A 120 7.95 3.51 -8.96
CA PHE A 120 6.95 4.57 -8.85
C PHE A 120 7.10 5.39 -7.57
N ILE A 121 7.33 4.74 -6.41
CA ILE A 121 7.54 5.43 -5.13
C ILE A 121 8.82 6.26 -5.20
N GLU A 122 9.90 5.74 -5.78
CA GLU A 122 11.14 6.50 -6.01
C GLU A 122 10.92 7.71 -6.93
N LEU A 123 10.09 7.57 -7.96
CA LEU A 123 9.69 8.67 -8.84
C LEU A 123 8.88 9.72 -8.08
N ALA A 124 7.88 9.29 -7.31
CA ALA A 124 7.01 10.15 -6.51
C ALA A 124 7.79 10.95 -5.47
N LEU A 125 8.77 10.35 -4.81
CA LEU A 125 9.64 11.08 -3.88
C LEU A 125 10.48 12.17 -4.58
N LYS A 126 10.76 12.04 -5.88
CA LYS A 126 11.57 13.01 -6.63
C LYS A 126 10.73 14.10 -7.29
N SER A 127 9.49 13.79 -7.69
CA SER A 127 8.63 14.74 -8.41
C SER A 127 7.17 14.31 -8.35
N GLY A 128 6.32 15.17 -7.75
CA GLY A 128 4.86 15.01 -7.74
C GLY A 128 4.29 14.99 -9.15
N ILE A 129 4.65 15.98 -9.98
CA ILE A 129 4.20 16.09 -11.38
C ILE A 129 4.45 14.80 -12.18
N LYS A 130 5.69 14.27 -12.15
CA LYS A 130 5.99 13.04 -12.89
C LYS A 130 5.26 11.81 -12.35
N ALA A 131 5.02 11.78 -11.04
CA ALA A 131 4.23 10.72 -10.43
C ALA A 131 2.74 10.83 -10.78
N GLU A 132 2.17 12.03 -10.85
CA GLU A 132 0.81 12.25 -11.36
C GLU A 132 0.67 11.77 -12.81
N GLU A 133 1.64 12.08 -13.67
CA GLU A 133 1.65 11.60 -15.07
C GLU A 133 1.69 10.06 -15.17
N LYS A 134 2.42 9.40 -14.26
CA LYS A 134 2.59 7.93 -14.23
C LYS A 134 1.49 7.21 -13.44
N SER A 135 0.80 7.90 -12.53
CA SER A 135 -0.25 7.39 -11.65
C SER A 135 -1.35 6.61 -12.38
N PRO A 136 -1.85 7.03 -13.56
CA PRO A 136 -2.85 6.27 -14.31
C PRO A 136 -2.42 4.85 -14.69
N GLU A 137 -1.12 4.61 -14.92
CA GLU A 137 -0.59 3.27 -15.21
C GLU A 137 -0.60 2.39 -13.96
N ILE A 138 -0.14 2.94 -12.84
CA ILE A 138 -0.11 2.24 -11.54
C ILE A 138 -1.52 1.90 -11.08
N TYR A 139 -2.44 2.86 -11.18
CA TYR A 139 -3.86 2.64 -10.89
C TYR A 139 -4.44 1.51 -11.76
N LYS A 140 -4.16 1.51 -13.07
CA LYS A 140 -4.69 0.48 -13.99
C LYS A 140 -4.17 -0.91 -13.67
N GLU A 141 -2.92 -1.05 -13.26
CA GLU A 141 -2.27 -2.33 -13.01
C GLU A 141 -2.62 -2.92 -11.64
N TYR A 142 -2.53 -2.10 -10.59
CA TYR A 142 -2.61 -2.57 -9.21
C TYR A 142 -4.00 -2.44 -8.61
N VAL A 143 -4.71 -1.34 -8.89
CA VAL A 143 -6.04 -1.10 -8.31
C VAL A 143 -7.14 -1.68 -9.23
N ALA A 144 -7.29 -1.11 -10.42
CA ALA A 144 -8.31 -1.58 -11.36
C ALA A 144 -8.00 -3.00 -11.88
N GLY A 145 -6.71 -3.33 -11.99
CA GLY A 145 -6.23 -4.66 -12.37
C GLY A 145 -6.59 -5.72 -11.33
N TYR A 146 -6.50 -5.40 -10.03
CA TYR A 146 -6.94 -6.30 -8.96
C TYR A 146 -8.42 -6.70 -9.15
N PHE A 147 -9.32 -5.73 -9.27
CA PHE A 147 -10.74 -6.03 -9.49
C PHE A 147 -11.00 -6.76 -10.81
N ARG A 148 -10.23 -6.48 -11.86
CA ARG A 148 -10.33 -7.20 -13.14
C ARG A 148 -9.96 -8.67 -13.01
N ARG A 149 -8.90 -8.97 -12.25
CA ARG A 149 -8.45 -10.34 -11.96
C ARG A 149 -9.49 -11.09 -11.12
N LEU A 150 -10.10 -10.45 -10.13
CA LEU A 150 -11.16 -11.04 -9.31
C LEU A 150 -12.36 -11.53 -10.12
N ILE A 151 -12.77 -10.77 -11.15
CA ILE A 151 -13.94 -11.12 -11.99
C ILE A 151 -13.59 -12.06 -13.15
N GLY A 152 -12.35 -12.53 -13.26
CA GLY A 152 -11.93 -13.51 -14.27
C GLY A 152 -11.94 -13.01 -15.72
N LYS A 153 -11.81 -11.69 -15.96
CA LYS A 153 -11.73 -11.18 -17.34
C LYS A 153 -10.34 -11.46 -17.93
N ASN A 154 -10.24 -12.57 -18.66
CA ASN A 154 -9.27 -12.78 -19.73
C ASN A 154 -9.21 -11.50 -20.58
N THR A 155 -8.08 -10.80 -20.57
CA THR A 155 -7.65 -10.01 -21.73
C THR A 155 -7.27 -10.94 -22.86
#